data_AF-A0A4V1C5L5-F1
#
_entry.id   AF-A0A4V1C5L5-F1
#
_cell.length_a   1.000
_cell.length_b   1.000
_cell.length_c   1.000
_cell.angle_alpha   90.00
_cell.angle_beta   90.00
_cell.angle_gamma   90.00
#
_symmetry.space_group_name_H-M   'P 1'
#
loop_
_entity.id
_entity.type
_entity.pdbx_description
1 polymer ?
#
loop_
_entity_poly.entity_id
_entity_poly.type
_entity_poly.pdbx_seq_one_letter_code
_entity_poly.pdbx_strand_id
1 'polypeptide(L)'
;MASSKQLQAPEMYTIGWIVALDKELTAAQSVLDEEHRRPANFKKQPKDTNNYAWGRIGDHNIVIASLAAGKIGTVSAATTAMSMISSHNPRLGVAVQ
;
A
#
# COMPACT_ATOMS: atom_id res chain seq x y z
N MET A 1 8.26 -22.86 -4.79
CA MET A 1 8.14 -21.44 -4.40
C MET A 1 7.19 -20.80 -5.38
N ALA A 2 6.01 -20.34 -4.94
CA ALA A 2 5.07 -19.69 -5.86
C ALA A 2 5.72 -18.42 -6.42
N SER A 3 5.69 -18.25 -7.74
CA SER A 3 6.18 -17.02 -8.36
C SER A 3 5.22 -15.89 -7.96
N SER A 4 5.68 -14.94 -7.15
CA SER A 4 4.86 -13.76 -6.80
C SER A 4 4.41 -13.04 -8.06
N LYS A 5 3.08 -12.85 -8.19
CA LYS A 5 2.45 -12.21 -9.33
C LYS A 5 2.86 -10.73 -9.40
N GLN A 6 2.99 -10.19 -10.60
CA GLN A 6 3.24 -8.77 -10.82
C GLN A 6 2.14 -8.22 -11.70
N LEU A 7 1.38 -7.25 -11.19
CA LEU A 7 0.39 -6.52 -11.97
C LEU A 7 1.06 -5.39 -12.77
N GLN A 8 0.50 -5.07 -13.93
CA GLN A 8 1.04 -4.02 -14.81
C GLN A 8 0.84 -2.62 -14.20
N ALA A 9 -0.38 -2.32 -13.77
CA ALA A 9 -0.83 -0.96 -13.50
C ALA A 9 -1.17 -0.78 -12.01
N PRO A 10 -0.71 0.30 -11.34
CA PRO A 10 -1.07 0.58 -9.95
C PRO A 10 -2.57 0.83 -9.75
N GLU A 11 -3.31 1.18 -10.80
CA GLU A 11 -4.76 1.39 -10.79
C GLU A 11 -5.56 0.10 -10.60
N MET A 12 -4.91 -1.06 -10.77
CA MET A 12 -5.51 -2.37 -10.46
C MET A 12 -5.74 -2.58 -8.95
N TYR A 13 -5.12 -1.74 -8.11
CA TYR A 13 -5.34 -1.72 -6.68
C TYR A 13 -6.39 -0.66 -6.34
N THR A 14 -7.45 -1.11 -5.68
CA THR A 14 -8.63 -0.29 -5.39
C THR A 14 -8.82 -0.05 -3.90
N ILE A 15 -8.12 -0.81 -3.07
CA ILE A 15 -8.10 -0.67 -1.60
C ILE A 15 -6.68 -0.31 -1.16
N GLY A 16 -6.57 0.77 -0.39
CA GLY A 16 -5.39 1.19 0.33
C GLY A 16 -5.53 0.92 1.82
N TRP A 17 -4.58 0.19 2.40
CA TRP A 17 -4.52 -0.07 3.83
C TRP A 17 -3.32 0.64 4.44
N ILE A 18 -3.57 1.61 5.31
CA ILE A 18 -2.52 2.35 6.01
C ILE A 18 -2.28 1.73 7.37
N VAL A 19 -1.01 1.44 7.65
CA VAL A 19 -0.50 1.01 8.94
C VAL A 19 0.53 2.00 9.47
N ALA A 20 0.64 2.13 10.79
CA ALA A 20 1.50 3.13 11.39
C ALA A 20 2.92 2.64 11.62
N LEU A 21 3.08 1.33 11.90
CA LEU A 21 4.34 0.76 12.36
C LEU A 21 4.80 -0.38 11.44
N ASP A 22 6.12 -0.57 11.34
CA ASP A 22 6.69 -1.67 10.53
C ASP A 22 6.22 -3.05 11.01
N LYS A 23 5.99 -3.23 12.32
CA LYS A 23 5.41 -4.48 12.85
C LYS A 23 3.98 -4.72 12.36
N GLU A 24 3.21 -3.65 12.16
CA GLU A 24 1.86 -3.73 11.61
C GLU A 24 1.92 -3.98 10.11
N LEU A 25 2.92 -3.45 9.39
CA LEU A 25 3.17 -3.80 8.00
C LEU A 25 3.46 -5.28 7.83
N THR A 26 4.35 -5.84 8.65
CA THR A 26 4.63 -7.30 8.65
C THR A 26 3.36 -8.11 8.92
N ALA A 27 2.56 -7.69 9.92
CA ALA A 27 1.30 -8.35 10.21
C ALA A 27 0.30 -8.23 9.05
N ALA A 28 0.17 -7.05 8.44
CA ALA A 28 -0.72 -6.80 7.31
C ALA A 28 -0.31 -7.58 6.05
N GLN A 29 1.00 -7.74 5.81
CA GLN A 29 1.49 -8.61 4.73
C GLN A 29 1.15 -10.09 5.00
N SER A 30 1.22 -10.53 6.26
CA SER A 30 0.95 -11.93 6.61
C SER A 30 -0.51 -12.38 6.41
N VAL A 31 -1.46 -11.43 6.35
CA VAL A 31 -2.88 -11.71 6.05
C VAL A 31 -3.23 -11.62 4.56
N LEU A 32 -2.26 -11.36 3.68
CA LEU A 32 -2.49 -11.42 2.24
C LEU A 32 -2.66 -12.88 1.79
N ASP A 33 -3.68 -13.16 0.99
CA ASP A 33 -3.84 -14.46 0.33
C ASP A 33 -2.76 -14.67 -0.75
N GLU A 34 -2.33 -13.57 -1.37
CA GLU A 34 -1.30 -13.56 -2.41
C GLU A 34 -0.48 -12.27 -2.31
N GLU A 35 0.84 -12.39 -2.19
CA GLU A 35 1.76 -11.27 -2.30
C GLU A 35 2.06 -10.95 -3.77
N HIS A 36 1.99 -9.66 -4.11
CA HIS A 36 2.37 -9.17 -5.43
C HIS A 36 3.72 -8.44 -5.37
N ARG A 37 4.48 -8.51 -6.47
CA ARG A 37 5.60 -7.60 -6.68
C ARG A 37 5.11 -6.20 -6.98
N ARG A 38 5.99 -5.22 -6.77
CA ARG A 38 5.80 -3.83 -7.20
C ARG A 38 5.25 -3.78 -8.63
N PRO A 39 4.16 -3.04 -8.90
CA PRO A 39 3.58 -2.97 -10.25
C PRO A 39 4.60 -2.42 -11.25
N ALA A 40 4.60 -2.96 -12.46
CA ALA A 40 5.62 -2.66 -13.47
C ALA A 40 5.70 -1.17 -13.80
N ASN A 41 4.54 -0.51 -13.91
CA ASN A 41 4.44 0.91 -14.27
C ASN A 41 4.35 1.84 -13.05
N PHE A 42 4.52 1.33 -11.83
CA PHE A 42 4.43 2.17 -10.64
C PHE A 42 5.60 3.15 -10.55
N LYS A 43 5.28 4.44 -10.46
CA LYS A 43 6.23 5.52 -10.21
C LYS A 43 5.81 6.28 -8.96
N LYS A 44 6.53 6.06 -7.86
CA LYS A 44 6.29 6.77 -6.60
C LYS A 44 6.57 8.26 -6.77
N GLN A 45 5.67 9.13 -6.31
CA GLN A 45 5.88 10.57 -6.38
C GLN A 45 7.09 11.00 -5.51
N PRO A 46 7.83 12.06 -5.89
CA PRO A 46 9.03 12.47 -5.17
C PRO A 46 8.81 12.82 -3.69
N LYS A 47 7.63 13.35 -3.35
CA LYS A 47 7.26 13.74 -1.97
C LYS A 47 6.68 12.58 -1.17
N ASP A 48 6.41 11.45 -1.80
CA ASP A 48 5.84 10.28 -1.17
C ASP A 48 6.94 9.50 -0.45
N THR A 49 6.97 9.63 0.87
CA THR A 49 7.94 8.93 1.73
C THR A 49 7.43 7.59 2.25
N ASN A 50 6.26 7.12 1.82
CA ASN A 50 5.68 5.88 2.31
C ASN A 50 6.47 4.66 1.81
N ASN A 51 6.45 3.61 2.61
CA ASN A 51 6.82 2.27 2.17
C ASN A 51 5.55 1.53 1.73
N TYR A 52 5.68 0.68 0.72
CA TYR A 52 4.54 -0.02 0.13
C TYR A 52 4.77 -1.52 0.02
N ALA A 53 3.70 -2.27 0.26
CA ALA A 53 3.54 -3.66 -0.13
C ALA A 53 2.28 -3.81 -0.99
N TRP A 54 2.23 -4.84 -1.83
CA TRP A 54 1.11 -5.10 -2.71
C TRP A 54 0.68 -6.56 -2.59
N GLY A 55 -0.62 -6.82 -2.72
CA GLY A 55 -1.14 -8.17 -2.73
C GLY A 55 -2.63 -8.23 -2.97
N ARG A 56 -3.23 -9.33 -2.51
CA ARG A 56 -4.66 -9.61 -2.65
C ARG A 56 -5.21 -10.22 -1.37
N ILE A 57 -6.45 -9.84 -1.02
CA ILE A 57 -7.29 -10.50 -0.02
C ILE A 57 -8.66 -10.75 -0.68
N GLY A 58 -9.10 -12.00 -0.70
CA GLY A 58 -10.24 -12.45 -1.50
C GLY A 58 -10.08 -12.04 -2.96
N ASP A 59 -11.07 -11.33 -3.49
CA ASP A 59 -11.07 -10.84 -4.87
C ASP A 59 -10.52 -9.40 -5.02
N HIS A 60 -10.01 -8.82 -3.93
CA HIS A 60 -9.59 -7.42 -3.90
C HIS A 60 -8.06 -7.29 -3.93
N ASN A 61 -7.54 -6.55 -4.91
CA ASN A 61 -6.14 -6.15 -4.91
C ASN A 61 -5.94 -4.98 -3.95
N ILE A 62 -5.05 -5.17 -2.98
CA ILE A 62 -4.78 -4.22 -1.91
C ILE A 62 -3.33 -3.73 -2.01
N VAL A 63 -3.15 -2.44 -1.81
CA VAL A 63 -1.85 -1.83 -1.55
C VAL A 63 -1.79 -1.44 -0.08
N ILE A 64 -0.72 -1.82 0.60
CA ILE A 64 -0.49 -1.50 2.01
C ILE A 64 0.57 -0.41 2.07
N ALA A 65 0.34 0.64 2.83
CA ALA A 65 1.30 1.71 3.06
C ALA A 65 1.69 1.78 4.54
N SER A 66 2.99 1.82 4.84
CA SER A 66 3.45 2.20 6.19
C SER A 66 3.93 3.64 6.22
N LEU A 67 3.64 4.32 7.35
CA LEU A 67 4.19 5.63 7.67
C LEU A 67 5.73 5.55 7.69
N ALA A 68 6.40 6.63 7.30
CA ALA A 68 7.84 6.74 7.54
C ALA A 68 8.11 6.59 9.05
N ALA A 69 9.13 5.81 9.40
CA ALA A 69 9.45 5.42 10.78
C ALA A 69 9.37 6.60 11.77
N GLY A 70 8.70 6.37 12.91
CA GLY A 70 8.59 7.33 14.01
C GLY A 70 7.47 8.37 13.87
N LYS A 71 6.60 8.28 12.86
CA LYS A 71 5.41 9.13 12.72
C LYS A 71 4.16 8.35 13.09
N ILE A 72 3.47 8.76 14.15
CA ILE A 72 2.17 8.22 14.56
C ILE A 72 1.16 9.37 14.59
N GLY A 73 -0.12 9.07 14.36
CA GLY A 73 -1.22 10.04 14.51
C GLY A 73 -1.92 10.40 13.21
N THR A 74 -3.05 11.08 13.36
CA THR A 74 -4.03 11.35 12.29
C THR A 74 -3.47 12.20 11.16
N VAL A 75 -2.65 13.21 11.47
CA VAL A 75 -2.00 14.08 10.46
C VAL A 75 -1.02 13.28 9.59
N SER A 76 -0.24 12.40 10.22
CA SER A 76 0.68 11.50 9.52
C SER A 76 -0.09 10.55 8.61
N ALA A 77 -1.15 9.91 9.12
CA ALA A 77 -2.00 9.02 8.34
C ALA A 77 -2.66 9.72 7.15
N ALA A 78 -3.19 10.94 7.34
CA ALA A 78 -3.75 11.74 6.26
C ALA A 78 -2.70 12.09 5.19
N THR A 79 -1.47 12.42 5.60
CA THR A 79 -0.36 12.71 4.67
C THR A 79 0.02 11.47 3.86
N THR A 80 0.06 10.30 4.51
CA THR A 80 0.31 9.03 3.86
C THR A 80 -0.79 8.69 2.87
N ALA A 81 -2.07 8.86 3.25
CA ALA A 81 -3.21 8.66 2.35
C ALA A 81 -3.12 9.56 1.11
N MET A 82 -2.87 10.86 1.29
CA MET A 82 -2.73 11.80 0.17
C MET A 82 -1.60 11.38 -0.79
N SER A 83 -0.43 11.03 -0.25
CA SER A 83 0.72 10.60 -1.05
C SER A 83 0.43 9.30 -1.80
N MET A 84 -0.26 8.36 -1.14
CA MET A 84 -0.64 7.06 -1.69
C MET A 84 -1.62 7.18 -2.85
N ILE A 85 -2.69 7.96 -2.69
CA ILE A 85 -3.67 8.27 -3.74
C ILE A 85 -2.96 8.91 -4.93
N SER A 86 -2.06 9.85 -4.67
CA SER A 86 -1.31 10.59 -5.69
C SER A 86 -0.33 9.72 -6.48
N SER A 87 0.28 8.71 -5.85
CA SER A 87 1.24 7.79 -6.49
C SER A 87 0.57 6.60 -7.21
N HIS A 88 -0.69 6.28 -6.91
CA HIS A 88 -1.35 5.06 -7.41
C HIS A 88 -2.57 5.33 -8.28
N ASN A 89 -3.69 5.68 -7.66
CA ASN A 89 -4.99 5.76 -8.31
C ASN A 89 -5.83 6.82 -7.59
N PRO A 90 -6.36 7.84 -8.30
CA PRO A 90 -7.22 8.85 -7.69
C PRO A 90 -8.53 8.29 -7.12
N ARG A 91 -8.95 7.08 -7.51
CA ARG A 91 -10.14 6.38 -7.00
C ARG A 91 -9.84 5.36 -5.90
N LEU A 92 -8.61 5.33 -5.39
CA LEU A 92 -8.22 4.41 -4.32
C LEU A 92 -9.04 4.70 -3.04
N GLY A 93 -9.80 3.73 -2.57
CA GLY A 93 -10.44 3.80 -1.25
C GLY A 93 -9.42 3.46 -0.17
N VAL A 94 -9.31 4.28 0.88
CA VAL A 94 -8.25 4.13 1.89
C VAL A 94 -8.85 3.94 3.29
N ALA A 95 -8.34 2.95 4.02
CA ALA A 95 -8.63 2.72 5.43
C ALA A 95 -7.35 2.86 6.28
N VAL A 96 -7.49 3.38 7.49
CA VAL A 96 -6.40 3.56 8.47
C VAL A 96 -6.65 2.62 9.64
N GLN A 97 -5.60 1.92 10.08
CA GLN A 97 -5.59 1.10 11.30
C GLN A 97 -5.04 1.86 12.50
#